data_AF-A0A4S8IUB3-F1
#
_entry.id   AF-A0A4S8IUB3-F1
#
_cell.length_a   1.000
_cell.length_b   1.000
_cell.length_c   1.000
_cell.angle_alpha   90.00
_cell.angle_beta   90.00
_cell.angle_gamma   90.00
#
_symmetry.space_group_name_H-M   'P 1'
#
loop_
_entity.id
_entity.type
_entity.pdbx_description
1 polymer ?
#
loop_
_entity_poly.entity_id
_entity_poly.type
_entity_poly.pdbx_seq_one_letter_code
_entity_poly.pdbx_strand_id
1 'polypeptide(L)' 'MGLWISDHPLYQFHRFNSDEKANEIEEFFASRTKPSIARTVKQSIERVRNNAKWVKSIGSEQSLGDIVKELADKKLHPSL' A
#
# COMPACT_ATOMS: atom_id res chain seq x y z
N MET A 1 -31.76 -4.74 -1.01
CA MET A 1 -31.00 -5.20 -2.19
C MET A 1 -29.67 -4.43 -2.21
N GLY A 2 -28.64 -4.91 -1.49
CA GLY A 2 -27.35 -4.22 -1.37
C GLY A 2 -26.30 -4.92 -2.24
N LEU A 3 -26.09 -4.41 -3.45
CA LEU A 3 -25.19 -4.96 -4.49
C LEU A 3 -23.80 -4.28 -4.49
N TRP A 4 -23.28 -3.84 -3.34
CA TRP A 4 -22.10 -2.96 -3.30
C TRP A 4 -20.82 -3.57 -2.73
N ILE A 5 -20.78 -4.88 -2.44
CA ILE A 5 -19.58 -5.52 -1.87
C ILE A 5 -19.06 -6.67 -2.75
N SER A 6 -19.78 -7.06 -3.80
CA SER A 6 -19.53 -8.35 -4.46
C SER A 6 -18.42 -8.35 -5.50
N ASP A 7 -18.07 -7.22 -6.13
CA ASP A 7 -17.29 -7.32 -7.38
C ASP A 7 -15.84 -6.84 -7.38
N HIS A 8 -15.36 -5.94 -6.51
CA HIS A 8 -13.96 -5.47 -6.63
C HIS A 8 -13.28 -5.08 -5.30
N PRO A 9 -12.83 -6.05 -4.48
CA PRO A 9 -11.96 -5.77 -3.33
C PRO A 9 -10.61 -5.16 -3.70
N LEU A 10 -10.19 -5.26 -4.97
CA LEU A 10 -8.91 -4.76 -5.47
C LEU A 10 -8.69 -3.25 -5.25
N TYR A 11 -9.75 -2.44 -5.32
CA TYR A 11 -9.63 -0.98 -5.19
C TYR A 11 -9.64 -0.48 -3.75
N GLN A 12 -10.09 -1.28 -2.79
CA GLN A 12 -10.13 -0.83 -1.40
C GLN A 12 -8.77 -0.98 -0.71
N PHE A 13 -8.02 -2.03 -1.08
CA PHE A 13 -6.78 -2.35 -0.39
C PHE A 13 -5.54 -1.65 -0.96
N HIS A 14 -5.63 -1.06 -2.17
CA HIS A 14 -4.45 -0.45 -2.82
C HIS A 14 -3.84 0.72 -2.04
N ARG A 15 -4.59 1.33 -1.11
CA ARG A 15 -4.11 2.44 -0.27
C ARG A 15 -3.29 1.96 0.93
N PHE A 16 -3.36 0.68 1.28
CA PHE A 16 -2.57 0.14 2.38
C PHE A 16 -1.14 -0.15 1.93
N ASN A 17 -0.21 0.08 2.84
CA ASN A 17 1.23 0.00 2.59
C ASN A 17 2.00 -0.48 3.85
N SER A 18 1.35 -1.27 4.71
CA SER A 18 1.98 -1.84 5.89
C SER A 18 1.73 -3.35 5.97
N ASP A 19 2.69 -4.08 6.53
CA ASP A 19 2.57 -5.53 6.69
C ASP A 19 1.47 -5.87 7.72
N GLU A 20 1.27 -5.05 8.74
CA GLU A 20 0.20 -5.19 9.73
C GLU A 20 -1.17 -5.18 9.05
N LYS A 21 -1.39 -4.25 8.11
CA LYS A 21 -2.63 -4.22 7.33
C LYS A 21 -2.79 -5.41 6.40
N ALA A 22 -1.71 -5.90 5.79
CA ALA A 22 -1.77 -7.12 5.00
C ALA A 22 -2.20 -8.33 5.86
N ASN A 23 -1.68 -8.45 7.08
CA ASN A 23 -2.02 -9.52 8.01
C ASN A 23 -3.47 -9.42 8.51
N GLU A 24 -3.93 -8.22 8.88
CA GLU A 24 -5.33 -7.97 9.27
C GLU A 24 -6.31 -8.39 8.16
N ILE A 25 -6.00 -8.07 6.90
CA ILE A 25 -6.81 -8.47 5.74
C ILE A 25 -6.78 -10.00 5.57
N GLU A 26 -5.60 -10.61 5.66
CA GLU A 26 -5.45 -12.07 5.54
C GLU A 26 -6.26 -12.82 6.62
N GLU A 27 -6.15 -12.40 7.88
CA GLU A 27 -6.93 -12.95 9.00
C GLU A 27 -8.43 -12.74 8.82
N PHE A 28 -8.86 -11.55 8.38
CA PHE A 28 -10.27 -11.26 8.13
C PHE A 28 -10.88 -12.21 7.09
N PHE A 29 -10.11 -12.55 6.05
CA PHE A 29 -10.58 -13.37 4.93
C PHE A 29 -10.31 -14.88 5.10
N ALA A 30 -9.53 -15.29 6.09
CA ALA A 30 -9.18 -16.69 6.33
C ALA A 30 -10.40 -17.63 6.42
N SER A 31 -11.49 -17.19 7.05
CA SER A 31 -12.74 -17.95 7.20
C SER A 31 -13.92 -17.41 6.37
N ARG A 32 -13.73 -16.29 5.66
CA ARG A 32 -14.82 -15.52 5.02
C ARG A 32 -14.74 -15.46 3.49
N THR A 33 -13.76 -16.15 2.90
CA THR A 33 -13.50 -16.10 1.46
C THR A 33 -14.39 -17.07 0.69
N LYS A 34 -15.11 -16.55 -0.32
CA LYS A 34 -15.75 -17.39 -1.33
C LYS A 34 -14.72 -17.82 -2.38
N PRO A 35 -14.79 -19.06 -2.93
CA PRO A 35 -13.86 -19.51 -3.96
C PRO A 35 -13.71 -18.56 -5.15
N SER A 36 -14.81 -17.91 -5.56
CA SER A 36 -14.83 -16.95 -6.67
C SER A 36 -13.99 -15.68 -6.45
N ILE A 37 -13.75 -15.27 -5.20
CA ILE A 37 -12.98 -14.07 -4.86
C ILE A 37 -11.61 -14.38 -4.25
N ALA A 38 -11.31 -15.65 -3.96
CA ALA A 38 -10.10 -16.05 -3.24
C ALA A 38 -8.81 -15.57 -3.90
N ARG A 39 -8.74 -15.72 -5.23
CA ARG A 39 -7.61 -15.23 -6.03
C ARG A 39 -7.45 -13.72 -5.91
N THR A 40 -8.55 -12.99 -6.04
CA THR A 40 -8.58 -11.53 -6.01
C THR A 40 -8.14 -10.99 -4.64
N VAL A 41 -8.63 -11.60 -3.56
CA VAL A 41 -8.21 -11.28 -2.18
C VAL A 41 -6.69 -11.51 -2.03
N LYS A 42 -6.19 -12.68 -2.43
CA LYS A 42 -4.76 -12.98 -2.35
C LYS A 42 -3.89 -11.98 -3.12
N GLN A 43 -4.31 -11.59 -4.32
CA GLN A 43 -3.59 -10.59 -5.13
C GLN A 43 -3.58 -9.20 -4.47
N SER A 44 -4.69 -8.80 -3.83
CA SER A 44 -4.74 -7.53 -3.12
C SER A 44 -3.82 -7.50 -1.89
N ILE A 45 -3.76 -8.60 -1.12
CA ILE A 45 -2.84 -8.74 0.02
C ILE A 45 -1.39 -8.63 -0.46
N GLU A 46 -1.05 -9.31 -1.56
CA GLU A 46 0.31 -9.23 -2.13
C GLU A 46 0.67 -7.81 -2.58
N ARG A 47 -0.30 -7.05 -3.13
CA ARG A 47 -0.09 -5.65 -3.48
C ARG A 47 0.21 -4.79 -2.23
N VAL A 48 -0.51 -5.01 -1.13
CA VAL A 48 -0.25 -4.29 0.14
C VAL A 48 1.16 -4.59 0.65
N ARG A 49 1.59 -5.85 0.62
CA ARG A 49 2.96 -6.26 1.00
C ARG A 49 4.02 -5.63 0.12
N ASN A 50 3.79 -5.56 -1.19
CA ASN A 50 4.71 -4.89 -2.11
C ASN A 50 4.79 -3.38 -1.87
N ASN A 51 3.66 -2.73 -1.57
CA ASN A 51 3.63 -1.32 -1.16
C ASN A 51 4.44 -1.12 0.14
N ALA A 52 4.30 -2.02 1.11
CA ALA A 52 5.06 -1.97 2.36
C ALA A 52 6.56 -2.10 2.14
N LYS A 53 6.99 -3.05 1.30
CA LYS A 53 8.39 -3.19 0.88
C LYS A 53 8.90 -1.92 0.19
N TRP A 54 8.12 -1.34 -0.71
CA TRP A 54 8.47 -0.10 -1.40
C TRP A 54 8.65 1.07 -0.44
N VAL A 55 7.71 1.28 0.51
CA VAL A 55 7.81 2.33 1.53
C VAL A 55 9.05 2.13 2.40
N LYS A 56 9.33 0.90 2.83
CA LYS A 56 10.54 0.58 3.61
C LYS A 56 11.82 0.85 2.81
N SER A 57 11.85 0.47 1.53
CA SER A 57 13.00 0.69 0.65
C SER A 57 13.29 2.18 0.49
N ILE A 58 12.28 2.98 0.13
CA ILE A 58 12.40 4.44 -0.01
C ILE A 58 12.82 5.08 1.32
N GLY A 59 12.23 4.66 2.44
CA GLY A 59 12.57 5.21 3.77
C GLY A 59 13.99 4.86 4.24
N SER A 60 14.55 3.74 3.77
CA SER A 60 15.93 3.34 4.08
C SER A 60 16.98 4.03 3.21
N GLU A 61 16.56 4.66 2.11
CA GLU A 61 17.44 5.28 1.15
C GLU A 61 17.78 6.72 1.60
N GLN A 62 18.90 6.86 2.32
CA GLN A 62 19.36 8.14 2.89
C GLN A 62 19.45 9.25 1.83
N SER A 63 19.90 8.90 0.62
CA SER A 63 20.04 9.83 -0.51
C SER A 63 18.72 10.50 -0.90
N LEU A 64 17.57 9.82 -0.80
CA LEU A 64 16.28 10.41 -1.15
C LEU A 64 15.87 11.49 -0.15
N GLY A 65 16.09 11.25 1.15
CA GLY A 65 15.84 12.25 2.19
C GLY A 65 16.69 13.51 1.99
N ASP A 66 17.97 13.33 1.69
CA ASP A 66 18.91 14.42 1.44
C ASP A 66 18.56 15.21 0.18
N ILE A 67 18.20 14.54 -0.92
CA ILE A 67 17.78 15.18 -2.18
C ILE A 67 16.48 15.98 -1.97
N VAL A 68 15.48 15.41 -1.27
CA VAL A 68 14.22 16.12 -0.99
C VAL A 68 14.48 17.36 -0.16
N LYS A 69 15.38 17.28 0.84
CA LYS A 69 15.78 18.41 1.66
C LYS A 69 16.49 19.49 0.84
N GLU A 70 17.46 19.12 0.02
CA GLU A 70 18.18 20.04 -0.87
C GLU A 70 17.23 20.76 -1.85
N LEU A 71 16.29 20.03 -2.45
CA LEU A 71 15.27 20.60 -3.33
C LEU A 71 14.33 21.55 -2.60
N ALA A 72 13.92 21.21 -1.37
CA ALA A 72 13.11 22.09 -0.55
C ALA A 72 13.87 23.38 -0.20
N ASP A 73 15.13 23.27 0.21
CA ASP A 73 15.99 24.40 0.56
C ASP A 73 16.23 25.32 -0.66
N LYS A 74 16.49 24.75 -1.85
CA LYS A 74 16.60 25.50 -3.12
C LYS A 74 15.31 26.21 -3.51
N LYS A 75 14.15 25.63 -3.20
CA LYS A 75 12.84 26.26 -3.46
C LYS A 75 12.55 27.39 -2.47
N LEU A 76 13.01 27.28 -1.23
CA LEU A 76 12.85 28.29 -0.18
C LEU A 76 13.85 29.44 -0.31
N HIS A 77 15.02 29.21 -0.92
CA HIS A 77 15.99 30.23 -1.31
C HIS A 77 16.35 30.11 -2.81
N PRO A 78 15.50 30.63 -3.72
CA PRO A 78 15.69 30.49 -5.17
C PRO A 78 16.93 31.18 -5.77
N SER A 79 17.66 32.00 -5.01
CA SER A 79 18.81 32.75 -5.51
C SER A 79 19.58 33.44 -4.37
N LEU A 80 20.79 32.96 -4.10
CA LEU A 80 22.00 33.79 -4.17
C LEU A 80 22.66 33.51 -5.52
#